data_AF-A0A9X4MIE5-F1
#
_entry.id   AF-A0A9X4MIE5-F1
#
_cell.length_a   1.000
_cell.length_b   1.000
_cell.length_c   1.000
_cell.angle_alpha   90.00
_cell.angle_beta   90.00
_cell.angle_gamma   90.00
#
_symmetry.space_group_name_H-M   'P 1'
#
loop_
_entity.id
_entity.type
_entity.pdbx_description
1 polymer ?
#
loop_
_entity_poly.entity_id
_entity_poly.type
_entity_poly.pdbx_seq_one_letter_code
_entity_poly.pdbx_strand_id
1 'polypeptide(L)'
;MITPVSFASMQPNLDQPPAGMAHGQSATLGQAEGVINQAKATLAAQKKETLTLSADPRVTQWHDFNCNSYLQIMEALGLPNTMAEARDQHPEKATRILKHIEQCENELGSLSIDIRRKTIQPFKAVSQAQTIVTECANYQNTVKNWREQITLLIEADKTLRAHLSLAGLLPLTKELNSRTAPMVTEGYDFYRMVKDKNDKSDTPSLHSYHLQAIDLEKRIRHIDLNSLPGLARTIVDHNLQTAIAATDQLKEFIEFFLKNLPGECKAIDTLQQELIDLREKPARAILERIEPITASLAKNLIGLRNKAQSLKQIQFLPIVLEETRTLHYTIKNTILPEMKRRISEPGSPVNPNTVAAEKTADFFMGMKGFVRAIKLLFSAAGGQKTVKSEDLHHILIDLLNTCDIYYGNTKADISRLHNFIEAKLSDFERPFPYEGLFLAAKETISTYGSRVEKMLYSFETTDFSTDDTDEKPSQAHKTTVGRLIAKLEVRTANLESARV
;
A
#
# COMPACT_ATOMS: atom_id res chain seq x y z
N MET A 1 36.24 -6.30 -0.94
CA MET A 1 36.71 -6.46 -2.33
C MET A 1 38.22 -6.62 -2.29
N ILE A 2 38.74 -7.78 -2.70
CA ILE A 2 40.18 -7.98 -2.89
C ILE A 2 40.45 -7.67 -4.36
N THR A 3 41.38 -6.76 -4.64
CA THR A 3 41.78 -6.43 -6.01
C THR A 3 42.47 -7.65 -6.63
N PRO A 4 42.01 -8.17 -7.78
CA PRO A 4 42.61 -9.35 -8.38
C PRO A 4 44.07 -9.07 -8.76
N VAL A 5 44.99 -9.93 -8.31
CA VAL A 5 46.40 -9.84 -8.69
C VAL A 5 46.57 -10.47 -10.07
N SER A 6 47.17 -9.73 -11.00
CA SER A 6 47.38 -10.20 -12.38
C SER A 6 48.84 -10.58 -12.56
N PHE A 7 49.12 -11.74 -13.14
CA PHE A 7 50.49 -12.04 -13.60
C PHE A 7 50.95 -11.07 -14.71
N ALA A 8 50.03 -10.34 -15.36
CA ALA A 8 50.37 -9.25 -16.26
C ALA A 8 51.06 -8.06 -15.55
N SER A 9 50.90 -7.89 -14.22
CA SER A 9 51.70 -6.91 -13.47
C SER A 9 53.15 -7.37 -13.25
N MET A 10 53.50 -8.59 -13.65
CA MET A 10 54.89 -9.06 -13.76
C MET A 10 55.56 -8.65 -15.08
N GLN A 11 54.87 -7.97 -16.00
CA GLN A 11 55.53 -7.27 -17.10
C GLN A 11 55.84 -5.84 -16.63
N PRO A 12 57.10 -5.53 -16.24
CA PRO A 12 57.51 -4.13 -16.21
C PRO A 12 57.37 -3.55 -17.62
N ASN A 13 57.26 -2.22 -17.73
CA ASN A 13 57.52 -1.48 -18.96
C ASN A 13 58.91 -1.86 -19.51
N LEU A 14 58.98 -2.95 -20.28
CA LEU A 14 60.21 -3.53 -20.81
C LEU A 14 60.23 -3.54 -22.34
N ASP A 15 59.14 -3.12 -23.00
CA ASP A 15 59.14 -2.89 -24.45
C ASP A 15 59.91 -1.62 -24.86
N GLN A 16 60.45 -0.88 -23.91
CA GLN A 16 61.50 0.09 -24.18
C GLN A 16 62.76 -0.28 -23.40
N PRO A 17 63.89 -0.57 -24.09
CA PRO A 17 65.17 -0.46 -23.41
C PRO A 17 65.27 0.97 -22.84
N PRO A 18 65.95 1.19 -21.70
CA PRO A 18 66.28 2.54 -21.28
C PRO A 18 66.92 3.24 -22.49
N ALA A 19 66.45 4.45 -22.82
CA ALA A 19 66.94 5.18 -23.97
C ALA A 19 68.49 5.19 -23.98
N GLY A 20 69.09 4.46 -24.93
CA GLY A 20 70.53 4.45 -25.15
C GLY A 20 71.33 3.18 -24.82
N MET A 21 70.84 1.96 -25.11
CA MET A 21 71.71 0.76 -25.03
C MET A 21 71.60 -0.17 -26.25
N ALA A 22 72.54 -0.03 -27.19
CA ALA A 22 72.87 -1.02 -28.20
C ALA A 22 73.89 -2.03 -27.63
N HIS A 23 73.72 -3.31 -27.99
CA HIS A 23 74.63 -4.45 -27.85
C HIS A 23 75.67 -4.43 -26.71
N GLY A 24 75.45 -5.29 -25.70
CA GLY A 24 76.55 -5.86 -24.90
C GLY A 24 76.82 -5.23 -23.52
N GLN A 25 75.79 -4.92 -22.73
CA GLN A 25 75.98 -4.63 -21.30
C GLN A 25 75.25 -5.66 -20.42
N SER A 26 76.02 -6.33 -19.57
CA SER A 26 75.57 -7.30 -18.58
C SER A 26 74.56 -6.67 -17.62
N ALA A 27 73.43 -7.34 -17.37
CA ALA A 27 72.55 -6.98 -16.26
C ALA A 27 73.37 -6.86 -14.96
N THR A 28 73.14 -5.80 -14.19
CA THR A 28 73.81 -5.62 -12.89
C THR A 28 73.20 -6.55 -11.84
N LEU A 29 73.97 -6.88 -10.80
CA LEU A 29 73.48 -7.70 -9.68
C LEU A 29 72.18 -7.13 -9.07
N GLY A 30 72.12 -5.81 -8.88
CA GLY A 30 70.93 -5.13 -8.36
C GLY A 30 69.70 -5.20 -9.28
N GLN A 31 69.90 -5.20 -10.60
CA GLN A 31 68.82 -5.42 -11.56
C GLN A 31 68.30 -6.87 -11.48
N ALA A 32 69.19 -7.86 -11.39
CA ALA A 32 68.81 -9.26 -11.27
C ALA A 32 68.07 -9.56 -9.96
N GLU A 33 68.54 -9.00 -8.83
CA GLU A 33 67.85 -9.08 -7.55
C GLU A 33 66.49 -8.37 -7.58
N GLY A 34 66.40 -7.21 -8.26
CA GLY A 34 65.14 -6.48 -8.44
C GLY A 34 64.06 -7.30 -9.15
N VAL A 35 64.38 -7.90 -10.30
CA VAL A 35 63.45 -8.73 -11.08
C VAL A 35 62.99 -9.95 -10.28
N ILE A 36 63.91 -10.62 -9.59
CA ILE A 36 63.58 -11.80 -8.77
C ILE A 36 62.71 -11.43 -7.58
N ASN A 37 63.01 -10.31 -6.90
CA ASN A 37 62.20 -9.85 -5.78
C ASN A 37 60.79 -9.44 -6.23
N GLN A 38 60.64 -8.82 -7.39
CA GLN A 38 59.33 -8.50 -7.97
C GLN A 38 58.52 -9.76 -8.32
N ALA A 39 59.16 -10.76 -8.93
CA ALA A 39 58.52 -12.04 -9.23
C ALA A 39 58.08 -12.77 -7.95
N LYS A 40 58.95 -12.83 -6.93
CA LYS A 40 58.63 -13.38 -5.60
C LYS A 40 57.45 -12.67 -4.93
N ALA A 41 57.44 -11.33 -4.95
CA ALA A 41 56.36 -10.55 -4.36
C ALA A 41 55.01 -10.83 -5.03
N THR A 42 55.00 -10.98 -6.36
CA THR A 42 53.77 -11.26 -7.11
C THR A 42 53.27 -12.69 -6.86
N LEU A 43 54.16 -13.69 -6.82
CA LEU A 43 53.80 -15.06 -6.45
C LEU A 43 53.27 -15.15 -5.02
N ALA A 44 53.89 -14.46 -4.06
CA ALA A 44 53.42 -14.41 -2.68
C ALA A 44 52.01 -13.79 -2.59
N ALA A 45 51.75 -12.73 -3.36
CA ALA A 45 50.43 -12.11 -3.44
C ALA A 45 49.39 -13.07 -4.04
N GLN A 46 49.72 -13.78 -5.12
CA GLN A 46 48.85 -14.78 -5.72
C GLN A 46 48.61 -15.96 -4.78
N LYS A 47 49.63 -16.44 -4.07
CA LYS A 47 49.51 -17.52 -3.07
C LYS A 47 48.54 -17.13 -1.98
N LYS A 48 48.68 -15.90 -1.45
CA LYS A 48 47.79 -15.36 -0.43
C LYS A 48 46.35 -15.25 -0.94
N GLU A 49 46.16 -14.75 -2.16
CA GLU A 49 44.84 -14.68 -2.79
C GLU A 49 44.23 -16.08 -2.96
N THR A 50 45.01 -17.04 -3.48
CA THR A 50 44.56 -18.41 -3.69
C THR A 50 44.13 -19.07 -2.38
N LEU A 51 44.94 -18.98 -1.33
CA LEU A 51 44.58 -19.48 0.00
C LEU A 51 43.33 -18.79 0.55
N THR A 52 43.20 -17.47 0.36
CA THR A 52 42.06 -16.70 0.88
C THR A 52 40.75 -17.11 0.20
N LEU A 53 40.75 -17.21 -1.14
CA LEU A 53 39.54 -17.56 -1.88
C LEU A 53 39.18 -19.04 -1.76
N SER A 54 40.17 -19.94 -1.66
CA SER A 54 39.93 -21.37 -1.41
C SER A 54 39.37 -21.66 -0.02
N ALA A 55 39.65 -20.80 0.95
CA ALA A 55 39.12 -20.90 2.31
C ALA A 55 37.89 -20.02 2.54
N ASP A 56 37.35 -19.37 1.51
CA ASP A 56 36.16 -18.50 1.64
C ASP A 56 34.94 -19.34 2.05
N PRO A 57 34.31 -19.08 3.21
CA PRO A 57 33.17 -19.87 3.69
C PRO A 57 32.01 -19.91 2.70
N ARG A 58 31.86 -18.87 1.87
CA ARG A 58 30.78 -18.80 0.86
C ARG A 58 31.01 -19.77 -0.30
N VAL A 59 32.25 -20.18 -0.53
CA VAL A 59 32.66 -21.15 -1.54
C VAL A 59 32.71 -22.55 -0.92
N THR A 60 33.33 -22.69 0.24
CA THR A 60 33.56 -24.00 0.86
C THR A 60 32.26 -24.68 1.27
N GLN A 61 31.24 -23.92 1.71
CA GLN A 61 29.93 -24.47 2.10
C GLN A 61 29.23 -25.32 1.02
N TRP A 62 29.57 -25.13 -0.26
CA TRP A 62 28.97 -25.89 -1.37
C TRP A 62 29.51 -27.32 -1.47
N HIS A 63 30.63 -27.64 -0.81
CA HIS A 63 31.22 -28.97 -0.83
C HIS A 63 30.51 -29.94 0.11
N ASP A 64 29.71 -29.43 1.05
CA ASP A 64 29.10 -30.22 2.13
C ASP A 64 27.79 -30.93 1.70
N PHE A 65 27.38 -30.84 0.43
CA PHE A 65 26.18 -31.52 -0.06
C PHE A 65 26.16 -31.79 -1.58
N ASN A 66 25.24 -32.68 -1.97
CA ASN A 66 25.00 -33.05 -3.37
C ASN A 66 24.02 -32.09 -4.06
N CYS A 67 24.50 -31.22 -4.95
CA CYS A 67 23.66 -30.32 -5.75
C CYS A 67 22.56 -31.06 -6.53
N ASN A 68 22.81 -32.31 -6.95
CA ASN A 68 21.85 -33.09 -7.72
C ASN A 68 20.56 -33.40 -6.94
N SER A 69 20.65 -33.45 -5.60
CA SER A 69 19.49 -33.68 -4.74
C SER A 69 18.52 -32.48 -4.69
N TYR A 70 18.95 -31.30 -5.15
CA TYR A 70 18.16 -30.07 -5.10
C TYR A 70 17.98 -29.41 -6.48
N LEU A 71 18.27 -30.12 -7.57
CA LEU A 71 18.26 -29.57 -8.94
C LEU A 71 16.99 -28.76 -9.24
N GLN A 72 15.83 -29.34 -8.98
CA GLN A 72 14.54 -28.68 -9.25
C GLN A 72 14.40 -27.35 -8.49
N ILE A 73 14.78 -27.31 -7.21
CA ILE A 73 14.72 -26.10 -6.38
C ILE A 73 15.75 -25.08 -6.86
N MET A 74 16.96 -25.55 -7.21
CA MET A 74 18.03 -24.69 -7.69
C MET A 74 17.69 -24.03 -9.03
N GLU A 75 17.14 -24.79 -9.97
CA GLU A 75 16.67 -24.29 -11.26
C GLU A 75 15.57 -23.23 -11.09
N ALA A 76 14.58 -23.52 -10.25
CA ALA A 76 13.47 -22.60 -9.98
C ALA A 76 13.89 -21.32 -9.24
N LEU A 77 14.99 -21.36 -8.48
CA LEU A 77 15.63 -20.17 -7.88
C LEU A 77 16.56 -19.41 -8.85
N GLY A 78 16.71 -19.89 -10.09
CA GLY A 78 17.60 -19.31 -11.08
C GLY A 78 19.07 -19.48 -10.77
N LEU A 79 19.44 -20.52 -10.01
CA LEU A 79 20.85 -20.81 -9.71
C LEU A 79 21.54 -21.41 -10.95
N PRO A 80 22.82 -21.08 -11.22
CA PRO A 80 23.51 -21.56 -12.41
C PRO A 80 23.68 -23.09 -12.45
N ASN A 81 23.31 -23.71 -13.57
CA ASN A 81 23.43 -25.17 -13.77
C ASN A 81 24.89 -25.67 -13.71
N THR A 82 25.87 -24.80 -13.96
CA THR A 82 27.31 -25.09 -13.90
C THR A 82 27.87 -25.05 -12.48
N MET A 83 27.05 -24.82 -11.45
CA MET A 83 27.46 -24.86 -10.05
C MET A 83 28.08 -26.19 -9.63
N ALA A 84 27.49 -27.32 -10.06
CA ALA A 84 28.01 -28.64 -9.70
C ALA A 84 29.43 -28.85 -10.24
N GLU A 85 29.68 -28.46 -11.49
CA GLU A 85 31.00 -28.50 -12.11
C GLU A 85 32.00 -27.56 -11.40
N ALA A 86 31.58 -26.34 -11.06
CA ALA A 86 32.41 -25.37 -10.36
C ALA A 86 32.80 -25.86 -8.94
N ARG A 87 31.86 -26.46 -8.21
CA ARG A 87 32.10 -27.11 -6.90
C ARG A 87 33.13 -28.23 -7.03
N ASP A 88 32.94 -29.13 -8.00
CA ASP A 88 33.80 -30.32 -8.13
C ASP A 88 35.23 -29.98 -8.55
N GLN A 89 35.39 -29.00 -9.45
CA GLN A 89 36.71 -28.61 -9.97
C GLN A 89 37.48 -27.64 -9.06
N HIS A 90 36.80 -26.89 -8.19
CA HIS A 90 37.43 -25.83 -7.39
C HIS A 90 38.58 -26.34 -6.50
N PRO A 91 38.42 -27.42 -5.68
CA PRO A 91 39.48 -27.90 -4.80
C PRO A 91 40.72 -28.39 -5.56
N GLU A 92 40.51 -29.12 -6.66
CA GLU A 92 41.59 -29.65 -7.48
C GLU A 92 42.37 -28.52 -8.15
N LYS A 93 41.68 -27.55 -8.76
CA LYS A 93 42.32 -26.40 -9.40
C LYS A 93 43.07 -25.52 -8.39
N ALA A 94 42.50 -25.28 -7.21
CA ALA A 94 43.17 -24.56 -6.14
C ALA A 94 44.49 -25.26 -5.74
N THR A 95 44.44 -26.57 -5.53
CA THR A 95 45.63 -27.38 -5.18
C THR A 95 46.68 -27.32 -6.28
N ARG A 96 46.26 -27.42 -7.55
CA ARG A 96 47.15 -27.34 -8.71
C ARG A 96 47.83 -25.97 -8.83
N ILE A 97 47.08 -24.88 -8.60
CA ILE A 97 47.60 -23.51 -8.57
C ILE A 97 48.64 -23.36 -7.45
N LEU A 98 48.31 -23.79 -6.24
CA LEU A 98 49.23 -23.70 -5.09
C LEU A 98 50.53 -24.47 -5.32
N LYS A 99 50.45 -25.68 -5.88
CA LYS A 99 51.61 -26.50 -6.21
C LYS A 99 52.49 -25.85 -7.29
N HIS A 100 51.88 -25.22 -8.30
CA HIS A 100 52.62 -24.48 -9.33
C HIS A 100 53.32 -23.26 -8.73
N ILE A 101 52.64 -22.50 -7.87
CA ILE A 101 53.24 -21.36 -7.17
C ILE A 101 54.42 -21.81 -6.30
N GLU A 102 54.28 -22.90 -5.56
CA GLU A 102 55.35 -23.45 -4.72
C GLU A 102 56.58 -23.86 -5.56
N GLN A 103 56.37 -24.46 -6.73
CA GLN A 103 57.44 -24.78 -7.66
C GLN A 103 58.18 -23.52 -8.11
N CYS A 104 57.47 -22.49 -8.57
CA CYS A 104 58.07 -21.23 -9.02
C CYS A 104 58.77 -20.47 -7.86
N GLU A 105 58.21 -20.51 -6.65
CA GLU A 105 58.84 -19.95 -5.44
C GLU A 105 60.19 -20.63 -5.13
N ASN A 106 60.27 -21.96 -5.26
CA ASN A 106 61.49 -22.74 -5.05
C ASN A 106 62.55 -22.45 -6.12
N GLU A 107 62.15 -22.33 -7.38
CA GLU A 107 63.04 -22.00 -8.49
C GLU A 107 63.61 -20.57 -8.36
N LEU A 108 62.77 -19.58 -8.05
CA LEU A 108 63.22 -18.21 -7.76
C LEU A 108 64.04 -18.13 -6.46
N GLY A 109 63.74 -18.98 -5.48
CA GLY A 109 64.52 -19.15 -4.26
C GLY A 109 65.96 -19.59 -4.55
N SER A 110 66.09 -20.65 -5.34
CA SER A 110 67.37 -21.20 -5.80
C SER A 110 68.15 -20.18 -6.61
N LEU A 111 67.49 -19.53 -7.56
CA LEU A 111 68.08 -18.50 -8.41
C LEU A 111 68.63 -17.30 -7.62
N SER A 112 67.92 -16.90 -6.57
CA SER A 112 68.35 -15.83 -5.65
C SER A 112 69.58 -16.23 -4.84
N ILE A 113 69.68 -17.48 -4.41
CA ILE A 113 70.86 -18.02 -3.73
C ILE A 113 72.04 -18.07 -4.70
N ASP A 114 71.82 -18.50 -5.93
CA ASP A 114 72.88 -18.66 -6.93
C ASP A 114 73.50 -17.32 -7.35
N ILE A 115 72.69 -16.27 -7.50
CA ILE A 115 73.20 -14.91 -7.76
C ILE A 115 74.05 -14.40 -6.60
N ARG A 116 73.57 -14.58 -5.35
CA ARG A 116 74.30 -14.15 -4.15
C ARG A 116 75.62 -14.88 -3.97
N ARG A 117 75.66 -16.17 -4.33
CA ARG A 117 76.87 -17.01 -4.31
C ARG A 117 77.76 -16.82 -5.52
N LYS A 118 77.37 -15.98 -6.49
CA LYS A 118 78.07 -15.76 -7.77
C LYS A 118 78.24 -17.06 -8.60
N THR A 119 77.38 -18.06 -8.39
CA THR A 119 77.39 -19.32 -9.16
C THR A 119 76.76 -19.17 -10.56
N ILE A 120 75.95 -18.13 -10.75
CA ILE A 120 75.36 -17.76 -12.05
C ILE A 120 75.66 -16.30 -12.40
N GLN A 121 75.85 -16.00 -13.68
CA GLN A 121 76.00 -14.61 -14.13
C GLN A 121 74.65 -13.88 -14.03
N PRO A 122 74.63 -12.61 -13.59
CA PRO A 122 73.38 -11.84 -13.41
C PRO A 122 72.47 -11.82 -14.63
N PHE A 123 73.02 -11.74 -15.86
CA PHE A 123 72.21 -11.75 -17.08
C PHE A 123 71.48 -13.09 -17.30
N LYS A 124 72.14 -14.22 -17.01
CA LYS A 124 71.52 -15.56 -17.11
C LYS A 124 70.43 -15.72 -16.07
N ALA A 125 70.62 -15.14 -14.88
CA ALA A 125 69.62 -15.17 -13.84
C ALA A 125 68.40 -14.31 -14.17
N VAL A 126 68.59 -13.12 -14.75
CA VAL A 126 67.46 -12.33 -15.30
C VAL A 126 66.71 -13.14 -16.36
N SER A 127 67.42 -13.79 -17.29
CA SER A 127 66.78 -14.63 -18.31
C SER A 127 65.97 -15.78 -17.72
N GLN A 128 66.49 -16.48 -16.72
CA GLN A 128 65.76 -17.57 -16.05
C GLN A 128 64.56 -17.07 -15.24
N ALA A 129 64.70 -15.94 -14.55
CA ALA A 129 63.57 -15.29 -13.88
C ALA A 129 62.49 -14.88 -14.90
N GLN A 130 62.88 -14.39 -16.08
CA GLN A 130 61.97 -14.05 -17.17
C GLN A 130 61.22 -15.28 -17.71
N THR A 131 61.91 -16.44 -17.79
CA THR A 131 61.26 -17.71 -18.16
C THR A 131 60.19 -18.09 -17.15
N ILE A 132 60.49 -18.03 -15.85
CA ILE A 132 59.52 -18.33 -14.78
C ILE A 132 58.33 -17.35 -14.84
N VAL A 133 58.57 -16.06 -15.09
CA VAL A 133 57.51 -15.06 -15.27
C VAL A 133 56.62 -15.40 -16.48
N THR A 134 57.23 -15.86 -17.58
CA THR A 134 56.50 -16.27 -18.79
C THR A 134 55.66 -17.53 -18.55
N GLU A 135 56.19 -18.50 -17.80
CA GLU A 135 55.44 -19.69 -17.38
C GLU A 135 54.24 -19.32 -16.49
N CYS A 136 54.43 -18.41 -15.54
CA CYS A 136 53.36 -17.88 -14.71
C CYS A 136 52.28 -17.17 -15.55
N ALA A 137 52.68 -16.40 -16.58
CA ALA A 137 51.76 -15.74 -17.50
C ALA A 137 50.95 -16.76 -18.33
N ASN A 138 51.58 -17.86 -18.77
CA ASN A 138 50.87 -18.96 -19.44
C ASN A 138 49.88 -19.67 -18.50
N TYR A 139 50.20 -19.72 -17.21
CA TYR A 139 49.32 -20.29 -16.19
C TYR A 139 48.13 -19.38 -15.80
N GLN A 140 48.15 -18.12 -16.25
CA GLN A 140 47.15 -17.12 -15.91
C GLN A 140 45.74 -17.48 -16.38
N ASN A 141 45.60 -18.20 -17.51
CA ASN A 141 44.31 -18.70 -17.97
C ASN A 141 43.68 -19.70 -16.98
N THR A 142 44.49 -20.56 -16.35
CA THR A 142 44.01 -21.50 -15.34
C THR A 142 43.51 -20.77 -14.10
N VAL A 143 44.26 -19.75 -13.65
CA VAL A 143 43.86 -18.91 -12.51
C VAL A 143 42.60 -18.11 -12.83
N LYS A 144 42.47 -17.57 -14.05
CA LYS A 144 41.28 -16.86 -14.50
C LYS A 144 40.05 -17.77 -14.47
N ASN A 145 40.13 -18.95 -15.08
CA ASN A 145 39.02 -19.92 -15.09
C ASN A 145 38.63 -20.35 -13.67
N TRP A 146 39.60 -20.51 -12.77
CA TRP A 146 39.34 -20.82 -11.37
C TRP A 146 38.66 -19.65 -10.62
N ARG A 147 39.06 -18.40 -10.87
CA ARG A 147 38.39 -17.20 -10.33
C ARG A 147 36.95 -17.08 -10.84
N GLU A 148 36.69 -17.41 -12.10
CA GLU A 148 35.33 -17.44 -12.66
C GLU A 148 34.45 -18.47 -11.92
N GLN A 149 34.97 -19.65 -11.60
CA GLN A 149 34.27 -20.66 -10.81
C GLN A 149 33.94 -20.18 -9.39
N ILE A 150 34.89 -19.52 -8.72
CA ILE A 150 34.64 -18.92 -7.39
C ILE A 150 33.56 -17.84 -7.48
N THR A 151 33.65 -16.97 -8.48
CA THR A 151 32.67 -15.90 -8.70
C THR A 151 31.27 -16.48 -8.87
N LEU A 152 31.15 -17.58 -9.61
CA LEU A 152 29.90 -18.29 -9.81
C LEU A 152 29.30 -18.84 -8.49
N LEU A 153 30.13 -19.47 -7.65
CA LEU A 153 29.69 -19.99 -6.34
C LEU A 153 29.30 -18.88 -5.37
N ILE A 154 29.99 -17.73 -5.40
CA ILE A 154 29.66 -16.56 -4.58
C ILE A 154 28.35 -15.92 -5.05
N GLU A 155 28.15 -15.76 -6.36
CA GLU A 155 26.91 -15.17 -6.89
C GLU A 155 25.71 -16.10 -6.68
N ALA A 156 25.92 -17.42 -6.69
CA ALA A 156 24.89 -18.38 -6.31
C ALA A 156 24.48 -18.25 -4.84
N ASP A 157 25.43 -18.07 -3.92
CA ASP A 157 25.12 -17.83 -2.50
C ASP A 157 24.32 -16.53 -2.32
N LYS A 158 24.74 -15.47 -3.00
CA LYS A 158 24.04 -14.19 -2.99
C LYS A 158 22.63 -14.30 -3.57
N THR A 159 22.46 -15.00 -4.68
CA THR A 159 21.16 -15.26 -5.31
C THR A 159 20.27 -16.07 -4.38
N LEU A 160 20.77 -17.14 -3.78
CA LEU A 160 20.03 -17.96 -2.81
C LEU A 160 19.53 -17.10 -1.63
N ARG A 161 20.41 -16.29 -1.03
CA ARG A 161 20.05 -15.42 0.09
C ARG A 161 19.09 -14.29 -0.29
N ALA A 162 19.17 -13.77 -1.52
CA ALA A 162 18.25 -12.75 -2.02
C ALA A 162 16.79 -13.28 -2.10
N HIS A 163 16.62 -14.57 -2.37
CA HIS A 163 15.29 -15.20 -2.41
C HIS A 163 14.70 -15.48 -1.02
N LEU A 164 15.44 -15.31 0.08
CA LEU A 164 14.96 -15.54 1.46
C LEU A 164 14.05 -14.41 1.95
N SER A 165 12.89 -14.30 1.32
CA SER A 165 11.77 -13.46 1.72
C SER A 165 10.46 -14.10 1.24
N LEU A 166 9.32 -13.73 1.82
CA LEU A 166 8.01 -14.24 1.39
C LEU A 166 7.78 -13.96 -0.11
N ALA A 167 8.07 -12.73 -0.56
CA ALA A 167 7.96 -12.34 -1.96
C ALA A 167 8.94 -13.10 -2.85
N GLY A 168 10.18 -13.31 -2.39
CA GLY A 168 11.22 -14.03 -3.14
C GLY A 168 10.92 -15.52 -3.32
N LEU A 169 10.27 -16.16 -2.35
CA LEU A 169 9.85 -17.57 -2.45
C LEU A 169 8.50 -17.77 -3.12
N LEU A 170 7.75 -16.71 -3.39
CA LEU A 170 6.42 -16.80 -3.98
C LEU A 170 6.41 -17.44 -5.38
N PRO A 171 7.35 -17.12 -6.31
CA PRO A 171 7.45 -17.81 -7.60
C PRO A 171 7.66 -19.31 -7.45
N LEU A 172 8.62 -19.72 -6.61
CA LEU A 172 8.90 -21.13 -6.33
C LEU A 172 7.69 -21.83 -5.70
N THR A 173 7.02 -21.18 -4.76
CA THR A 173 5.81 -21.71 -4.12
C THR A 173 4.71 -21.98 -5.15
N LYS A 174 4.54 -21.10 -6.13
CA LYS A 174 3.57 -21.25 -7.23
C LYS A 174 3.97 -22.36 -8.19
N GLU A 175 5.24 -22.45 -8.55
CA GLU A 175 5.75 -23.47 -9.47
C GLU A 175 5.58 -24.88 -8.88
N LEU A 176 5.98 -25.09 -7.62
CA LEU A 176 5.81 -26.35 -6.90
C LEU A 176 4.34 -26.68 -6.63
N ASN A 177 3.43 -25.70 -6.69
CA ASN A 177 2.00 -25.86 -6.47
C ASN A 177 1.19 -25.36 -7.68
N SER A 178 1.61 -25.72 -8.90
CA SER A 178 1.06 -25.16 -10.15
C SER A 178 -0.47 -25.19 -10.27
N ARG A 179 -1.12 -26.25 -9.78
CA ARG A 179 -2.59 -26.39 -9.78
C ARG A 179 -3.32 -25.36 -8.91
N THR A 180 -2.67 -24.86 -7.86
CA THR A 180 -3.25 -23.91 -6.90
C THR A 180 -2.54 -22.55 -6.90
N ALA A 181 -1.67 -22.30 -7.88
CA ALA A 181 -0.93 -21.04 -8.03
C ALA A 181 -1.80 -19.76 -8.01
N PRO A 182 -3.01 -19.73 -8.62
CA PRO A 182 -3.91 -18.58 -8.49
C PRO A 182 -4.35 -18.34 -7.04
N MET A 183 -4.69 -19.41 -6.31
CA MET A 183 -5.14 -19.34 -4.92
C MET A 183 -4.02 -18.85 -3.99
N VAL A 184 -2.77 -19.24 -4.28
CA VAL A 184 -1.58 -18.75 -3.57
C VAL A 184 -1.40 -17.25 -3.78
N THR A 185 -1.61 -16.76 -5.01
CA THR A 185 -1.52 -15.32 -5.33
C THR A 185 -2.58 -14.53 -4.57
N GLU A 186 -3.84 -14.92 -4.70
CA GLU A 186 -4.97 -14.27 -3.99
C GLU A 186 -4.77 -14.26 -2.47
N GLY A 187 -4.26 -15.37 -1.90
CA GLY A 187 -3.95 -15.47 -0.48
C GLY A 187 -2.82 -14.52 -0.04
N TYR A 188 -1.83 -14.30 -0.90
CA TYR A 188 -0.72 -13.39 -0.64
C TYR A 188 -1.17 -11.93 -0.73
N ASP A 189 -2.00 -11.59 -1.70
CA ASP A 189 -2.59 -10.25 -1.82
C ASP A 189 -3.47 -9.93 -0.61
N PHE A 190 -4.26 -10.90 -0.14
CA PHE A 190 -5.03 -10.76 1.09
C PHE A 190 -4.12 -10.57 2.32
N TYR A 191 -3.05 -11.36 2.44
CA TYR A 191 -2.07 -11.20 3.52
C TYR A 191 -1.47 -9.78 3.52
N ARG A 192 -1.08 -9.27 2.36
CA ARG A 192 -0.56 -7.90 2.20
C ARG A 192 -1.59 -6.84 2.56
N MET A 193 -2.81 -6.95 2.05
CA MET A 193 -3.91 -6.02 2.38
C MET A 193 -4.12 -5.91 3.89
N VAL A 194 -3.95 -7.02 4.62
CA VAL A 194 -4.09 -7.06 6.08
C VAL A 194 -2.87 -6.51 6.83
N LYS A 195 -1.65 -6.76 6.33
CA LYS A 195 -0.39 -6.53 7.08
C LYS A 195 0.38 -5.29 6.67
N ASP A 196 0.26 -4.85 5.42
CA ASP A 196 0.97 -3.68 4.92
C ASP A 196 0.45 -2.42 5.64
N LYS A 197 1.35 -1.70 6.31
CA LYS A 197 1.03 -0.43 6.99
C LYS A 197 1.35 0.80 6.15
N ASN A 198 2.14 0.64 5.07
CA ASN A 198 2.78 1.73 4.34
C ASN A 198 2.39 1.79 2.85
N ASP A 199 1.26 1.17 2.44
CA ASP A 199 0.70 1.25 1.07
C ASP A 199 1.72 1.18 -0.08
N LYS A 200 2.68 0.26 0.01
CA LYS A 200 3.65 0.02 -1.08
C LYS A 200 3.06 -0.88 -2.19
N SER A 201 1.74 -0.94 -2.30
CA SER A 201 0.98 -1.86 -3.14
C SER A 201 -0.01 -1.07 -3.99
N ASP A 202 -0.29 -1.54 -5.20
CA ASP A 202 -1.36 -0.97 -6.03
C ASP A 202 -2.75 -1.16 -5.39
N THR A 203 -2.91 -2.14 -4.50
CA THR A 203 -4.13 -2.37 -3.72
C THR A 203 -4.00 -1.74 -2.32
N PRO A 204 -4.92 -0.84 -1.90
CA PRO A 204 -4.88 -0.23 -0.58
C PRO A 204 -4.98 -1.27 0.55
N SER A 205 -4.20 -1.06 1.60
CA SER A 205 -4.28 -1.87 2.82
C SER A 205 -5.52 -1.56 3.65
N LEU A 206 -5.89 -2.46 4.57
CA LEU A 206 -6.93 -2.17 5.58
C LEU A 206 -6.57 -0.95 6.43
N HIS A 207 -5.28 -0.73 6.70
CA HIS A 207 -4.83 0.47 7.41
C HIS A 207 -5.10 1.74 6.58
N SER A 208 -4.87 1.68 5.27
CA SER A 208 -5.21 2.77 4.34
C SER A 208 -6.69 3.10 4.37
N TYR A 209 -7.56 2.09 4.22
CA TYR A 209 -9.00 2.29 4.25
C TYR A 209 -9.45 2.93 5.57
N HIS A 210 -8.86 2.54 6.70
CA HIS A 210 -9.14 3.14 8.00
C HIS A 210 -8.74 4.62 8.06
N LEU A 211 -7.53 4.97 7.58
CA LEU A 211 -7.07 6.36 7.53
C LEU A 211 -7.92 7.23 6.58
N GLN A 212 -8.27 6.70 5.41
CA GLN A 212 -9.14 7.38 4.45
C GLN A 212 -10.53 7.62 5.04
N ALA A 213 -11.07 6.67 5.81
CA ALA A 213 -12.34 6.84 6.50
C ALA A 213 -12.29 7.94 7.57
N ILE A 214 -11.21 8.00 8.37
CA ILE A 214 -10.99 9.05 9.36
C ILE A 214 -10.93 10.43 8.69
N ASP A 215 -10.18 10.55 7.60
CA ASP A 215 -10.05 11.81 6.88
C ASP A 215 -11.39 12.24 6.25
N LEU A 216 -12.11 11.30 5.63
CA LEU A 216 -13.41 11.56 5.04
C LEU A 216 -14.45 11.99 6.08
N GLU A 217 -14.52 11.31 7.23
CA GLU A 217 -15.39 11.70 8.34
C GLU A 217 -15.11 13.12 8.81
N LYS A 218 -13.82 13.47 8.98
CA LYS A 218 -13.42 14.84 9.35
C LYS A 218 -13.92 15.85 8.31
N ARG A 219 -13.72 15.59 7.02
CA ARG A 219 -14.20 16.49 5.95
C ARG A 219 -15.72 16.66 5.98
N ILE A 220 -16.47 15.58 6.21
CA ILE A 220 -17.93 15.61 6.32
C ILE A 220 -18.38 16.47 7.50
N ARG A 221 -17.78 16.29 8.69
CA ARG A 221 -18.11 17.07 9.90
C ARG A 221 -17.83 18.57 9.76
N HIS A 222 -16.94 18.98 8.84
CA HIS A 222 -16.60 20.38 8.59
C HIS A 222 -17.47 21.05 7.51
N ILE A 223 -18.49 20.36 6.97
CA ILE A 223 -19.42 20.99 6.03
C ILE A 223 -20.25 22.06 6.75
N ASP A 224 -20.14 23.31 6.30
CA ASP A 224 -20.89 24.43 6.86
C ASP A 224 -22.33 24.49 6.33
N LEU A 225 -23.30 24.31 7.24
CA LEU A 225 -24.73 24.38 6.96
C LEU A 225 -25.40 25.66 7.50
N ASN A 226 -24.65 26.59 8.09
CA ASN A 226 -25.21 27.77 8.77
C ASN A 226 -26.02 28.68 7.83
N SER A 227 -25.68 28.69 6.55
CA SER A 227 -26.40 29.45 5.52
C SER A 227 -27.78 28.89 5.15
N LEU A 228 -28.15 27.69 5.64
CA LEU A 228 -29.46 27.10 5.37
C LEU A 228 -30.46 27.43 6.50
N PRO A 229 -31.75 27.64 6.17
CA PRO A 229 -32.86 27.68 7.14
C PRO A 229 -32.88 26.44 8.02
N GLY A 230 -33.38 26.55 9.26
CA GLY A 230 -33.39 25.47 10.25
C GLY A 230 -33.86 24.13 9.70
N LEU A 231 -35.03 24.09 9.07
CA LEU A 231 -35.58 22.82 8.61
C LEU A 231 -34.77 22.22 7.45
N ALA A 232 -34.31 23.04 6.51
CA ALA A 232 -33.45 22.59 5.42
C ALA A 232 -32.07 22.13 5.92
N ARG A 233 -31.53 22.81 6.94
CA ARG A 233 -30.29 22.44 7.63
C ARG A 233 -30.40 21.07 8.26
N THR A 234 -31.47 20.80 9.01
CA THR A 234 -31.67 19.49 9.64
C THR A 234 -31.80 18.36 8.62
N ILE A 235 -32.45 18.61 7.47
CA ILE A 235 -32.56 17.62 6.38
C ILE A 235 -31.19 17.26 5.83
N VAL A 236 -30.36 18.25 5.52
CA VAL A 236 -29.01 18.01 4.98
C VAL A 236 -28.12 17.36 6.04
N ASP A 237 -28.17 17.83 7.29
CA ASP A 237 -27.41 17.27 8.40
C ASP A 237 -27.74 15.79 8.62
N HIS A 238 -29.02 15.41 8.61
CA HIS A 238 -29.41 14.00 8.74
C HIS A 238 -28.72 13.09 7.70
N ASN A 239 -28.66 13.54 6.44
CA ASN A 239 -27.98 12.79 5.38
C ASN A 239 -26.46 12.75 5.55
N LEU A 240 -25.86 13.81 6.10
CA LEU A 240 -24.45 13.82 6.49
C LEU A 240 -24.19 12.88 7.67
N GLN A 241 -25.12 12.76 8.63
CA GLN A 241 -25.02 11.79 9.73
C GLN A 241 -25.05 10.35 9.20
N THR A 242 -25.83 10.04 8.16
CA THR A 242 -25.77 8.72 7.50
C THR A 242 -24.38 8.44 6.90
N ALA A 243 -23.75 9.45 6.28
CA ALA A 243 -22.39 9.34 5.77
C ALA A 243 -21.35 9.14 6.89
N ILE A 244 -21.47 9.87 7.99
CA ILE A 244 -20.64 9.71 9.19
C ILE A 244 -20.79 8.30 9.76
N ALA A 245 -22.02 7.82 9.93
CA ALA A 245 -22.30 6.47 10.43
C ALA A 245 -21.69 5.39 9.53
N ALA A 246 -21.70 5.57 8.20
CA ALA A 246 -21.03 4.68 7.27
C ALA A 246 -19.51 4.64 7.49
N THR A 247 -18.87 5.80 7.69
CA THR A 247 -17.43 5.84 8.03
C THR A 247 -17.12 5.22 9.39
N ASP A 248 -17.98 5.40 10.39
CA ASP A 248 -17.84 4.81 11.72
C ASP A 248 -17.89 3.28 11.65
N GLN A 249 -18.90 2.73 10.97
CA GLN A 249 -19.01 1.28 10.81
C GLN A 249 -17.87 0.68 10.00
N LEU A 250 -17.36 1.39 8.99
CA LEU A 250 -16.18 0.95 8.23
C LEU A 250 -14.93 0.89 9.11
N LYS A 251 -14.67 1.91 9.93
CA LYS A 251 -13.56 1.91 10.89
C LYS A 251 -13.71 0.78 11.92
N GLU A 252 -14.89 0.64 12.51
CA GLU A 252 -15.16 -0.38 13.53
C GLU A 252 -15.01 -1.80 12.98
N PHE A 253 -15.50 -2.05 11.74
CA PHE A 253 -15.29 -3.33 11.06
C PHE A 253 -13.80 -3.62 10.84
N ILE A 254 -13.04 -2.65 10.33
CA ILE A 254 -11.59 -2.83 10.09
C ILE A 254 -10.86 -3.11 11.40
N GLU A 255 -11.14 -2.35 12.47
CA GLU A 255 -10.52 -2.56 13.77
C GLU A 255 -10.86 -3.92 14.37
N PHE A 256 -12.12 -4.34 14.28
CA PHE A 256 -12.55 -5.67 14.70
C PHE A 256 -11.82 -6.76 13.92
N PHE A 257 -11.74 -6.60 12.59
CA PHE A 257 -11.07 -7.56 11.73
C PHE A 257 -9.57 -7.67 12.06
N LEU A 258 -8.87 -6.54 12.19
CA LEU A 258 -7.44 -6.50 12.54
C LEU A 258 -7.13 -7.05 13.93
N LYS A 259 -8.09 -7.01 14.88
CA LYS A 259 -7.95 -7.66 16.19
C LYS A 259 -8.14 -9.18 16.13
N ASN A 260 -8.93 -9.67 15.16
CA ASN A 260 -9.31 -11.07 15.03
C ASN A 260 -8.73 -11.71 13.76
N LEU A 261 -7.48 -11.40 13.45
CA LEU A 261 -6.84 -11.91 12.23
C LEU A 261 -6.80 -13.44 12.20
N PRO A 262 -6.95 -14.05 11.00
CA PRO A 262 -6.81 -15.48 10.86
C PRO A 262 -5.46 -15.99 11.38
N GLY A 263 -5.46 -17.16 12.03
CA GLY A 263 -4.23 -17.78 12.55
C GLY A 263 -3.15 -18.03 11.49
N GLU A 264 -3.54 -18.17 10.22
CA GLU A 264 -2.65 -18.30 9.07
C GLU A 264 -1.77 -17.04 8.88
N CYS A 265 -2.27 -15.84 9.22
CA CYS A 265 -1.44 -14.63 9.20
C CYS A 265 -0.26 -14.77 10.17
N LYS A 266 -0.50 -15.27 11.39
CA LYS A 266 0.56 -15.50 12.38
C LYS A 266 1.52 -16.61 11.96
N ALA A 267 1.01 -17.66 11.30
CA ALA A 267 1.85 -18.71 10.74
C ALA A 267 2.79 -18.16 9.64
N ILE A 268 2.28 -17.29 8.76
CA ILE A 268 3.10 -16.62 7.73
C ILE A 268 4.11 -15.65 8.36
N ASP A 269 3.73 -14.89 9.40
CA ASP A 269 4.68 -14.06 10.15
C ASP A 269 5.83 -14.92 10.74
N THR A 270 5.50 -16.13 11.22
CA THR A 270 6.50 -17.08 11.76
C THR A 270 7.42 -17.59 10.66
N LEU A 271 6.87 -17.94 9.48
CA LEU A 271 7.68 -18.33 8.32
C LEU A 271 8.59 -17.19 7.86
N GLN A 272 8.11 -15.94 7.90
CA GLN A 272 8.93 -14.77 7.59
C GLN A 272 10.11 -14.64 8.55
N GLN A 273 9.89 -14.86 9.85
CA GLN A 273 10.97 -14.86 10.83
C GLN A 273 11.95 -16.03 10.59
N GLU A 274 11.44 -17.22 10.30
CA GLU A 274 12.27 -18.38 9.96
C GLU A 274 13.16 -18.09 8.73
N LEU A 275 12.64 -17.41 7.71
CA LEU A 275 13.41 -17.00 6.53
C LEU A 275 14.51 -15.98 6.87
N ILE A 276 14.26 -15.06 7.81
CA ILE A 276 15.26 -14.12 8.29
C ILE A 276 16.38 -14.87 9.01
N ASP A 277 16.02 -15.81 9.89
CA ASP A 277 16.99 -16.60 10.67
C ASP A 277 17.84 -17.53 9.77
N LEU A 278 17.26 -18.02 8.66
CA LEU A 278 17.96 -18.83 7.66
C LEU A 278 19.03 -18.05 6.89
N ARG A 279 18.95 -16.72 6.82
CA ARG A 279 19.96 -15.91 6.09
C ARG A 279 21.35 -15.98 6.68
N GLU A 280 21.50 -16.43 7.92
CA GLU A 280 22.80 -16.60 8.58
C GLU A 280 23.28 -18.07 8.55
N LYS A 281 22.51 -18.97 7.93
CA LYS A 281 22.85 -20.39 7.85
C LYS A 281 23.66 -20.72 6.59
N PRO A 282 24.40 -21.85 6.57
CA PRO A 282 25.05 -22.36 5.36
C PRO A 282 24.03 -22.72 4.28
N ALA A 283 24.44 -22.65 3.01
CA ALA A 283 23.60 -22.91 1.83
C ALA A 283 22.85 -24.24 1.89
N ARG A 284 23.48 -25.31 2.39
CA ARG A 284 22.85 -26.61 2.59
C ARG A 284 21.61 -26.53 3.50
N ALA A 285 21.76 -25.92 4.67
CA ALA A 285 20.67 -25.79 5.63
C ALA A 285 19.53 -24.91 5.09
N ILE A 286 19.87 -23.91 4.27
CA ILE A 286 18.88 -23.10 3.56
C ILE A 286 18.09 -24.00 2.59
N LEU A 287 18.77 -24.70 1.67
CA LEU A 287 18.14 -25.55 0.66
C LEU A 287 17.26 -26.66 1.27
N GLU A 288 17.72 -27.29 2.36
CA GLU A 288 16.95 -28.30 3.11
C GLU A 288 15.62 -27.76 3.69
N ARG A 289 15.54 -26.44 3.96
CA ARG A 289 14.34 -25.80 4.52
C ARG A 289 13.43 -25.15 3.49
N ILE A 290 13.90 -24.90 2.26
CA ILE A 290 13.10 -24.22 1.23
C ILE A 290 11.83 -25.00 0.89
N GLU A 291 11.93 -26.30 0.63
CA GLU A 291 10.75 -27.11 0.27
C GLU A 291 9.71 -27.18 1.42
N PRO A 292 10.08 -27.49 2.67
CA PRO A 292 9.14 -27.40 3.81
C PRO A 292 8.49 -26.01 3.97
N ILE A 293 9.26 -24.93 3.78
CA ILE A 293 8.75 -23.57 3.91
C ILE A 293 7.77 -23.24 2.80
N THR A 294 8.09 -23.54 1.55
CA THR A 294 7.20 -23.29 0.39
C THR A 294 5.90 -24.08 0.52
N ALA A 295 5.94 -25.34 0.96
CA ALA A 295 4.74 -26.14 1.21
C ALA A 295 3.88 -25.53 2.34
N SER A 296 4.50 -25.11 3.45
CA SER A 296 3.80 -24.44 4.55
C SER A 296 3.21 -23.09 4.12
N LEU A 297 3.96 -22.31 3.33
CA LEU A 297 3.53 -21.03 2.79
C LEU A 297 2.32 -21.22 1.87
N ALA A 298 2.38 -22.16 0.92
CA ALA A 298 1.24 -22.50 0.06
C ALA A 298 -0.01 -22.86 0.87
N LYS A 299 0.12 -23.75 1.85
CA LYS A 299 -0.98 -24.18 2.72
C LYS A 299 -1.64 -22.99 3.44
N ASN A 300 -0.83 -22.11 4.04
CA ASN A 300 -1.35 -20.97 4.80
C ASN A 300 -1.96 -19.90 3.88
N LEU A 301 -1.36 -19.62 2.72
CA LEU A 301 -1.89 -18.65 1.76
C LEU A 301 -3.21 -19.14 1.16
N ILE A 302 -3.32 -20.41 0.79
CA ILE A 302 -4.59 -21.02 0.34
C ILE A 302 -5.65 -20.96 1.45
N GLY A 303 -5.25 -21.23 2.70
CA GLY A 303 -6.12 -21.07 3.87
C GLY A 303 -6.65 -19.65 4.03
N LEU A 304 -5.77 -18.64 3.91
CA LEU A 304 -6.15 -17.23 3.93
C LEU A 304 -7.12 -16.89 2.81
N ARG A 305 -6.84 -17.31 1.58
CA ARG A 305 -7.72 -17.09 0.43
C ARG A 305 -9.12 -17.63 0.69
N ASN A 306 -9.24 -18.85 1.21
CA ASN A 306 -10.55 -19.45 1.50
C ASN A 306 -11.32 -18.70 2.59
N LYS A 307 -10.62 -18.19 3.61
CA LYS A 307 -11.21 -17.33 4.63
C LYS A 307 -11.62 -15.98 4.06
N ALA A 308 -10.79 -15.37 3.23
CA ALA A 308 -11.10 -14.12 2.53
C ALA A 308 -12.37 -14.24 1.69
N GLN A 309 -12.54 -15.35 0.95
CA GLN A 309 -13.78 -15.62 0.20
C GLN A 309 -15.01 -15.80 1.08
N SER A 310 -14.83 -16.33 2.29
CA SER A 310 -15.89 -16.44 3.28
C SER A 310 -16.24 -15.06 3.86
N LEU A 311 -15.26 -14.16 3.92
CA LEU A 311 -15.37 -12.77 4.39
C LEU A 311 -15.79 -11.83 3.26
N LYS A 312 -16.94 -12.13 2.64
CA LYS A 312 -17.51 -11.32 1.54
C LYS A 312 -17.60 -9.83 1.87
N GLN A 313 -17.62 -9.45 3.15
CA GLN A 313 -17.75 -8.06 3.57
C GLN A 313 -16.53 -7.20 3.29
N ILE A 314 -15.34 -7.78 3.17
CA ILE A 314 -14.13 -7.04 2.84
C ILE A 314 -14.23 -6.39 1.46
N GLN A 315 -14.96 -7.02 0.52
CA GLN A 315 -15.20 -6.46 -0.81
C GLN A 315 -16.06 -5.19 -0.79
N PHE A 316 -16.80 -4.95 0.30
CA PHE A 316 -17.63 -3.74 0.45
C PHE A 316 -16.86 -2.54 0.98
N LEU A 317 -15.66 -2.73 1.55
CA LEU A 317 -14.85 -1.62 2.08
C LEU A 317 -14.56 -0.53 1.04
N PRO A 318 -13.99 -0.83 -0.15
CA PRO A 318 -13.77 0.19 -1.17
C PRO A 318 -15.09 0.81 -1.63
N ILE A 319 -16.14 0.00 -1.77
CA ILE A 319 -17.44 0.45 -2.27
C ILE A 319 -18.10 1.46 -1.31
N VAL A 320 -18.14 1.14 -0.01
CA VAL A 320 -18.73 2.03 1.01
C VAL A 320 -17.93 3.32 1.12
N LEU A 321 -16.60 3.24 1.05
CA LEU A 321 -15.74 4.42 1.08
C LEU A 321 -15.98 5.34 -0.13
N GLU A 322 -16.03 4.79 -1.34
CA GLU A 322 -16.27 5.57 -2.56
C GLU A 322 -17.68 6.19 -2.59
N GLU A 323 -18.71 5.44 -2.18
CA GLU A 323 -20.06 5.98 -2.12
C GLU A 323 -20.19 7.10 -1.09
N THR A 324 -19.52 6.96 0.06
CA THR A 324 -19.48 8.00 1.10
C THR A 324 -18.73 9.23 0.59
N ARG A 325 -17.62 9.04 -0.14
CA ARG A 325 -16.87 10.13 -0.77
C ARG A 325 -17.71 10.85 -1.82
N THR A 326 -18.44 10.11 -2.65
CA THR A 326 -19.36 10.63 -3.67
C THR A 326 -20.48 11.45 -3.03
N LEU A 327 -21.08 10.96 -1.94
CA LEU A 327 -22.12 11.67 -1.21
C LEU A 327 -21.58 12.98 -0.62
N HIS A 328 -20.44 12.94 0.07
CA HIS A 328 -19.76 14.12 0.61
C HIS A 328 -19.50 15.17 -0.47
N TYR A 329 -18.89 14.76 -1.59
CA TYR A 329 -18.56 15.66 -2.69
C TYR A 329 -19.81 16.29 -3.30
N THR A 330 -20.84 15.47 -3.57
CA THR A 330 -22.09 15.92 -4.18
C THR A 330 -22.81 16.90 -3.26
N ILE A 331 -22.89 16.61 -1.95
CA ILE A 331 -23.51 17.53 -0.98
C ILE A 331 -22.76 18.86 -0.97
N LYS A 332 -21.44 18.82 -0.80
CA LYS A 332 -20.61 20.02 -0.64
C LYS A 332 -20.61 20.92 -1.89
N ASN A 333 -20.40 20.33 -3.07
CA ASN A 333 -20.07 21.08 -4.29
C ASN A 333 -21.27 21.32 -5.21
N THR A 334 -22.31 20.48 -5.13
CA THR A 334 -23.46 20.55 -6.04
C THR A 334 -24.74 20.93 -5.29
N ILE A 335 -25.10 20.17 -4.27
CA ILE A 335 -26.39 20.32 -3.57
C ILE A 335 -26.41 21.60 -2.77
N LEU A 336 -25.40 21.86 -1.93
CA LEU A 336 -25.40 23.03 -1.06
C LEU A 336 -25.47 24.36 -1.83
N PRO A 337 -24.65 24.60 -2.88
CA PRO A 337 -24.77 25.82 -3.68
C PRO A 337 -26.16 25.98 -4.32
N GLU A 338 -26.70 24.92 -4.92
CA GLU A 338 -27.99 24.97 -5.61
C GLU A 338 -29.17 25.12 -4.62
N MET A 339 -29.11 24.47 -3.45
CA MET A 339 -30.08 24.68 -2.37
C MET A 339 -30.06 26.12 -1.88
N LYS A 340 -28.88 26.70 -1.62
CA LYS A 340 -28.76 28.12 -1.22
C LYS A 340 -29.38 29.06 -2.27
N ARG A 341 -29.11 28.80 -3.55
CA ARG A 341 -29.69 29.55 -4.67
C ARG A 341 -31.21 29.46 -4.67
N ARG A 342 -31.78 28.25 -4.63
CA ARG A 342 -33.24 28.04 -4.69
C ARG A 342 -33.98 28.48 -3.44
N ILE A 343 -33.36 28.41 -2.26
CA ILE A 343 -33.97 28.90 -1.02
C ILE A 343 -34.09 30.42 -1.04
N SER A 344 -33.15 31.10 -1.70
CA SER A 344 -33.13 32.56 -1.81
C SER A 344 -33.94 33.09 -3.00
N GLU A 345 -34.16 32.26 -4.02
CA GLU A 345 -34.88 32.64 -5.25
C GLU A 345 -36.37 32.89 -4.97
N PRO A 346 -36.91 34.09 -5.27
CA PRO A 346 -38.33 34.37 -5.13
C PRO A 346 -39.18 33.44 -6.02
N GLY A 347 -40.26 32.89 -5.45
CA GLY A 347 -41.17 32.00 -6.18
C GLY A 347 -40.69 30.54 -6.27
N SER A 348 -39.50 30.24 -5.78
CA SER A 348 -39.01 28.86 -5.71
C SER A 348 -39.84 28.01 -4.73
N PRO A 349 -40.14 26.75 -5.07
CA PRO A 349 -40.95 25.86 -4.22
C PRO A 349 -40.27 25.50 -2.88
N VAL A 350 -38.97 25.76 -2.75
CA VAL A 350 -38.18 25.54 -1.52
C VAL A 350 -37.74 26.85 -0.86
N ASN A 351 -38.29 27.99 -1.28
CA ASN A 351 -38.12 29.26 -0.58
C ASN A 351 -39.11 29.34 0.60
N PRO A 352 -38.65 29.54 1.85
CA PRO A 352 -39.52 29.62 3.02
C PRO A 352 -40.64 30.67 2.89
N ASN A 353 -40.36 31.83 2.29
CA ASN A 353 -41.37 32.86 2.07
C ASN A 353 -42.43 32.39 1.07
N THR A 354 -42.03 31.72 -0.02
CA THR A 354 -42.97 31.21 -1.02
C THR A 354 -43.90 30.16 -0.42
N VAL A 355 -43.37 29.21 0.35
CA VAL A 355 -44.19 28.16 1.00
C VAL A 355 -45.09 28.76 2.09
N ALA A 356 -44.57 29.69 2.90
CA ALA A 356 -45.37 30.38 3.90
C ALA A 356 -46.49 31.22 3.27
N ALA A 357 -46.25 31.87 2.13
CA ALA A 357 -47.26 32.65 1.41
C ALA A 357 -48.37 31.74 0.86
N GLU A 358 -47.99 30.62 0.22
CA GLU A 358 -48.92 29.59 -0.26
C GLU A 358 -49.82 29.08 0.87
N LYS A 359 -49.23 28.68 2.00
CA LYS A 359 -49.98 28.13 3.14
C LYS A 359 -50.79 29.16 3.90
N THR A 360 -50.36 30.41 3.93
CA THR A 360 -51.17 31.51 4.46
C THR A 360 -52.39 31.76 3.57
N ALA A 361 -52.22 31.79 2.25
CA ALA A 361 -53.32 31.93 1.31
C ALA A 361 -54.32 30.78 1.46
N ASP A 362 -53.85 29.53 1.50
CA ASP A 362 -54.69 28.34 1.73
C ASP A 362 -55.51 28.43 3.03
N PHE A 363 -54.95 29.05 4.08
CA PHE A 363 -55.65 29.19 5.36
C PHE A 363 -56.85 30.14 5.30
N PHE A 364 -56.72 31.26 4.56
CA PHE A 364 -57.70 32.34 4.46
C PHE A 364 -58.59 32.28 3.22
N MET A 365 -58.24 31.50 2.20
CA MET A 365 -59.03 31.37 0.97
C MET A 365 -60.14 30.31 1.07
N GLY A 366 -61.14 30.44 0.18
CA GLY A 366 -62.30 29.55 0.10
C GLY A 366 -63.32 29.73 1.23
N MET A 367 -64.40 28.94 1.19
CA MET A 367 -65.53 29.07 2.12
C MET A 367 -65.13 28.82 3.59
N LYS A 368 -64.21 27.87 3.83
CA LYS A 368 -63.65 27.62 5.17
C LYS A 368 -62.75 28.76 5.64
N GLY A 369 -61.94 29.33 4.74
CA GLY A 369 -61.10 30.50 5.03
C GLY A 369 -61.93 31.75 5.37
N PHE A 370 -63.02 31.98 4.63
CA PHE A 370 -63.97 33.07 4.92
C PHE A 370 -64.61 32.93 6.32
N VAL A 371 -65.06 31.73 6.69
CA VAL A 371 -65.61 31.47 8.03
C VAL A 371 -64.55 31.68 9.12
N ARG A 372 -63.30 31.26 8.90
CA ARG A 372 -62.18 31.51 9.83
C ARG A 372 -61.88 33.00 9.96
N ALA A 373 -61.87 33.74 8.85
CA ALA A 373 -61.64 35.19 8.86
C ALA A 373 -62.71 35.92 9.67
N ILE A 374 -64.00 35.56 9.50
CA ILE A 374 -65.09 36.10 10.31
C ILE A 374 -64.90 35.77 11.80
N LYS A 375 -64.58 34.52 12.15
CA LYS A 375 -64.34 34.12 13.55
C LYS A 375 -63.16 34.87 14.17
N LEU A 376 -62.07 35.07 13.42
CA LEU A 376 -60.92 35.87 13.85
C LEU A 376 -61.30 37.33 14.08
N LEU A 377 -62.15 37.93 13.25
CA LEU A 377 -62.66 39.29 13.44
C LEU A 377 -63.52 39.43 14.70
N PHE A 378 -64.41 38.48 14.99
CA PHE A 378 -65.18 38.49 16.24
C PHE A 378 -64.32 38.27 17.48
N SER A 379 -63.31 37.40 17.38
CA SER A 379 -62.34 37.14 18.45
C SER A 379 -61.50 38.39 18.76
N ALA A 380 -61.07 39.08 17.70
CA ALA A 380 -60.37 40.37 17.78
C ALA A 380 -61.17 41.46 18.50
N ALA A 381 -62.47 41.56 18.19
CA ALA A 381 -63.37 42.52 18.84
C ALA A 381 -63.57 42.24 20.35
N GLY A 382 -63.33 40.99 20.78
CA GLY A 382 -63.37 40.57 22.18
C GLY A 382 -62.08 40.83 22.97
N GLY A 383 -61.08 41.51 22.40
CA GLY A 383 -59.81 41.83 23.06
C GLY A 383 -58.74 40.74 22.95
N GLN A 384 -58.96 39.71 22.13
CA GLN A 384 -58.00 38.61 21.93
C GLN A 384 -56.93 38.98 20.90
N LYS A 385 -55.78 38.30 20.96
CA LYS A 385 -54.67 38.48 20.01
C LYS A 385 -55.16 38.17 18.59
N THR A 386 -55.16 39.20 17.74
CA THR A 386 -55.62 39.10 16.35
C THR A 386 -54.58 38.41 15.49
N VAL A 387 -55.00 37.50 14.62
CA VAL A 387 -54.13 36.92 13.59
C VAL A 387 -54.59 37.41 12.22
N LYS A 388 -53.81 38.31 11.63
CA LYS A 388 -53.96 38.71 10.24
C LYS A 388 -53.18 37.77 9.33
N SER A 389 -53.43 37.89 8.02
CA SER A 389 -52.68 37.17 6.98
C SER A 389 -51.17 37.39 7.12
N GLU A 390 -50.74 38.64 7.35
CA GLU A 390 -49.33 38.99 7.55
C GLU A 390 -48.74 38.33 8.81
N ASP A 391 -49.50 38.28 9.91
CA ASP A 391 -49.05 37.65 11.16
C ASP A 391 -48.83 36.15 10.98
N LEU A 392 -49.79 35.46 10.35
CA LEU A 392 -49.66 34.03 10.03
C LEU A 392 -48.46 33.78 9.09
N HIS A 393 -48.30 34.61 8.07
CA HIS A 393 -47.18 34.52 7.15
C HIS A 393 -45.82 34.62 7.87
N HIS A 394 -45.66 35.59 8.77
CA HIS A 394 -44.45 35.74 9.57
C HIS A 394 -44.22 34.57 10.54
N ILE A 395 -45.28 34.06 11.19
CA ILE A 395 -45.19 32.86 12.05
C ILE A 395 -44.71 31.66 11.23
N LEU A 396 -45.27 31.43 10.05
CA LEU A 396 -44.89 30.32 9.18
C LEU A 396 -43.44 30.45 8.68
N ILE A 397 -42.98 31.65 8.32
CA ILE A 397 -41.56 31.89 7.97
C ILE A 397 -40.64 31.57 9.15
N ASP A 398 -40.96 32.08 10.34
CA ASP A 398 -40.17 31.84 11.55
C ASP A 398 -40.09 30.34 11.87
N LEU A 399 -41.20 29.62 11.75
CA LEU A 399 -41.24 28.16 11.92
C LEU A 399 -40.30 27.47 10.93
N LEU A 400 -40.35 27.78 9.64
CA LEU A 400 -39.49 27.15 8.63
C LEU A 400 -38.00 27.47 8.83
N ASN A 401 -37.70 28.69 9.30
CA ASN A 401 -36.33 29.15 9.53
C ASN A 401 -35.72 28.65 10.85
N THR A 402 -36.54 28.32 11.86
CA THR A 402 -36.08 27.95 13.21
C THR A 402 -36.35 26.51 13.61
N CYS A 403 -37.22 25.78 12.90
CA CYS A 403 -37.50 24.37 13.20
C CYS A 403 -36.25 23.52 12.98
N ASP A 404 -35.78 22.87 14.03
CA ASP A 404 -34.62 21.98 14.02
C ASP A 404 -35.03 20.49 13.96
N ILE A 405 -36.32 20.21 13.79
CA ILE A 405 -36.87 18.85 13.85
C ILE A 405 -37.37 18.43 12.47
N TYR A 406 -36.76 17.38 11.94
CA TYR A 406 -37.12 16.74 10.69
C TYR A 406 -37.23 15.24 10.92
N TYR A 407 -38.16 14.56 10.22
CA TYR A 407 -38.40 13.11 10.36
C TYR A 407 -38.94 12.66 11.73
N GLY A 408 -40.22 12.96 12.00
CA GLY A 408 -40.94 12.47 13.17
C GLY A 408 -41.46 11.03 13.02
N ASN A 409 -40.58 10.03 12.95
CA ASN A 409 -41.00 8.62 12.93
C ASN A 409 -41.04 8.00 14.34
N THR A 410 -40.32 8.61 15.29
CA THR A 410 -40.33 8.18 16.68
C THR A 410 -41.35 8.99 17.50
N LYS A 411 -41.88 8.39 18.58
CA LYS A 411 -42.76 9.10 19.51
C LYS A 411 -42.09 10.34 20.13
N ALA A 412 -40.77 10.29 20.31
CA ALA A 412 -39.98 11.39 20.87
C ALA A 412 -39.94 12.58 19.89
N ASP A 413 -39.65 12.35 18.62
CA ASP A 413 -39.56 13.40 17.61
C ASP A 413 -40.92 14.04 17.32
N ILE A 414 -41.99 13.23 17.30
CA ILE A 414 -43.36 13.73 17.18
C ILE A 414 -43.70 14.65 18.37
N SER A 415 -43.32 14.27 19.59
CA SER A 415 -43.55 15.07 20.79
C SER A 415 -42.73 16.36 20.79
N ARG A 416 -41.46 16.29 20.36
CA ARG A 416 -40.60 17.48 20.20
C ARG A 416 -41.19 18.47 19.20
N LEU A 417 -41.65 17.98 18.03
CA LEU A 417 -42.25 18.84 17.01
C LEU A 417 -43.55 19.48 17.52
N HIS A 418 -44.37 18.72 18.26
CA HIS A 418 -45.57 19.24 18.89
C HIS A 418 -45.25 20.38 19.86
N ASN A 419 -44.32 20.16 20.79
CA ASN A 419 -43.90 21.15 21.77
C ASN A 419 -43.27 22.40 21.12
N PHE A 420 -42.51 22.21 20.04
CA PHE A 420 -41.92 23.32 19.28
C PHE A 420 -43.02 24.23 18.68
N ILE A 421 -44.02 23.64 18.01
CA ILE A 421 -45.15 24.39 17.44
C ILE A 421 -45.98 25.04 18.55
N GLU A 422 -46.25 24.30 19.64
CA GLU A 422 -47.01 24.80 20.79
C GLU A 422 -46.34 26.02 21.43
N ALA A 423 -45.01 25.99 21.60
CA ALA A 423 -44.26 27.11 22.15
C ALA A 423 -44.41 28.38 21.28
N LYS A 424 -44.37 28.23 19.95
CA LYS A 424 -44.52 29.31 18.98
C LYS A 424 -45.95 29.86 18.90
N LEU A 425 -46.94 29.10 19.36
CA LEU A 425 -48.35 29.44 19.33
C LEU A 425 -48.96 29.63 20.74
N SER A 426 -48.14 29.71 21.78
CA SER A 426 -48.57 29.71 23.19
C SER A 426 -49.48 30.89 23.58
N ASP A 427 -49.36 32.02 22.88
CA ASP A 427 -50.17 33.22 23.11
C ASP A 427 -51.59 33.16 22.50
N PHE A 428 -51.93 32.08 21.76
CA PHE A 428 -53.22 31.97 21.08
C PHE A 428 -54.22 31.15 21.89
N GLU A 429 -55.46 31.64 21.96
CA GLU A 429 -56.52 30.98 22.70
C GLU A 429 -56.91 29.61 22.14
N ARG A 430 -57.32 28.73 23.07
CA ARG A 430 -57.83 27.39 22.78
C ARG A 430 -59.35 27.33 22.95
N PRO A 431 -60.08 26.62 22.09
CA PRO A 431 -59.56 25.85 20.95
C PRO A 431 -59.25 26.72 19.72
N PHE A 432 -59.85 27.92 19.63
CA PHE A 432 -59.70 28.81 18.48
C PHE A 432 -59.06 30.14 18.90
N PRO A 433 -58.05 30.66 18.16
CA PRO A 433 -57.56 30.19 16.86
C PRO A 433 -56.46 29.11 16.91
N TYR A 434 -56.02 28.70 18.10
CA TYR A 434 -54.86 27.81 18.31
C TYR A 434 -54.87 26.55 17.43
N GLU A 435 -55.94 25.74 17.46
CA GLU A 435 -55.97 24.46 16.75
C GLU A 435 -55.82 24.63 15.23
N GLY A 436 -56.40 25.70 14.67
CA GLY A 436 -56.27 26.02 13.25
C GLY A 436 -54.84 26.41 12.87
N LEU A 437 -54.20 27.23 13.69
CA LEU A 437 -52.81 27.66 13.49
C LEU A 437 -51.85 26.49 13.65
N PHE A 438 -52.09 25.62 14.62
CA PHE A 438 -51.30 24.41 14.86
C PHE A 438 -51.33 23.47 13.64
N LEU A 439 -52.51 23.24 13.07
CA LEU A 439 -52.65 22.43 11.85
C LEU A 439 -51.94 23.09 10.66
N ALA A 440 -52.08 24.39 10.48
CA ALA A 440 -51.40 25.14 9.40
C ALA A 440 -49.87 25.08 9.55
N ALA A 441 -49.35 25.24 10.77
CA ALA A 441 -47.93 25.12 11.08
C ALA A 441 -47.39 23.72 10.73
N LYS A 442 -48.10 22.67 11.17
CA LYS A 442 -47.73 21.28 10.88
C LYS A 442 -47.74 20.99 9.38
N GLU A 443 -48.75 21.44 8.65
CA GLU A 443 -48.85 21.26 7.20
C GLU A 443 -47.74 22.02 6.46
N THR A 444 -47.41 23.23 6.90
CA THR A 444 -46.34 24.05 6.32
C THR A 444 -44.97 23.40 6.48
N ILE A 445 -44.65 22.94 7.71
CA ILE A 445 -43.40 22.21 8.01
C ILE A 445 -43.31 20.94 7.15
N SER A 446 -44.39 20.15 7.08
CA SER A 446 -44.44 18.93 6.28
C SER A 446 -44.24 19.20 4.78
N THR A 447 -44.93 20.20 4.24
CA THR A 447 -44.86 20.58 2.82
C THR A 447 -43.46 21.07 2.46
N TYR A 448 -42.89 21.97 3.26
CA TYR A 448 -41.54 22.48 3.03
C TYR A 448 -40.51 21.35 3.11
N GLY A 449 -40.56 20.54 4.17
CA GLY A 449 -39.63 19.42 4.37
C GLY A 449 -39.66 18.43 3.21
N SER A 450 -40.86 18.02 2.75
CA SER A 450 -41.00 17.12 1.60
C SER A 450 -40.44 17.70 0.30
N ARG A 451 -40.62 19.01 0.06
CA ARG A 451 -40.08 19.68 -1.13
C ARG A 451 -38.55 19.75 -1.10
N VAL A 452 -37.98 20.07 0.07
CA VAL A 452 -36.53 20.12 0.28
C VAL A 452 -35.90 18.74 0.14
N GLU A 453 -36.50 17.71 0.72
CA GLU A 453 -36.05 16.32 0.59
C GLU A 453 -36.11 15.82 -0.85
N LYS A 454 -37.25 16.06 -1.53
CA LYS A 454 -37.41 15.68 -2.93
C LYS A 454 -36.35 16.35 -3.80
N MET A 455 -36.03 17.62 -3.54
CA MET A 455 -34.94 18.31 -4.20
C MET A 455 -33.61 17.61 -3.95
N LEU A 456 -33.25 17.37 -2.68
CA LEU A 456 -31.99 16.72 -2.30
C LEU A 456 -31.85 15.33 -2.95
N TYR A 457 -32.87 14.47 -2.81
CA TYR A 457 -32.83 13.10 -3.34
C TYR A 457 -32.89 13.02 -4.86
N SER A 458 -33.35 14.07 -5.55
CA SER A 458 -33.42 14.10 -7.01
C SER A 458 -32.10 14.47 -7.69
N PHE A 459 -31.11 14.98 -6.96
CA PHE A 459 -29.81 15.30 -7.55
C PHE A 459 -29.15 14.05 -8.12
N GLU A 460 -28.64 14.18 -9.35
CA GLU A 460 -27.81 13.15 -9.98
C GLU A 460 -26.41 13.18 -9.36
N THR A 461 -25.90 12.00 -9.03
CA THR A 461 -24.50 11.79 -8.70
C THR A 461 -23.81 11.21 -9.94
N THR A 462 -22.66 11.77 -10.31
CA THR A 462 -21.70 11.11 -11.18
C THR A 462 -20.75 10.32 -10.30
N ASP A 463 -20.63 9.00 -10.51
CA ASP A 463 -19.59 8.18 -9.87
C ASP A 463 -18.24 8.79 -10.25
N PHE A 464 -17.50 9.27 -9.24
CA PHE A 464 -16.14 9.77 -9.43
C PHE A 464 -15.18 8.63 -9.09
N SER A 465 -14.65 7.97 -10.13
CA SER A 465 -13.48 7.13 -9.95
C SER A 465 -12.27 8.03 -9.78
N THR A 466 -11.67 7.93 -8.58
CA THR A 466 -10.27 8.19 -8.24
C THR A 466 -9.72 9.63 -8.30
N ASP A 467 -8.89 9.89 -7.28
CA ASP A 467 -8.36 11.16 -6.76
C ASP A 467 -7.37 11.94 -7.67
N ASP A 468 -7.35 11.74 -8.99
CA ASP A 468 -6.42 12.47 -9.86
C ASP A 468 -7.09 13.67 -10.53
N THR A 469 -6.52 14.84 -10.24
CA THR A 469 -6.68 16.05 -11.05
C THR A 469 -6.42 15.72 -12.52
N ASP A 470 -7.42 15.98 -13.38
CA ASP A 470 -7.38 15.98 -14.85
C ASP A 470 -7.82 14.74 -15.66
N GLU A 471 -8.52 13.75 -15.09
CA GLU A 471 -9.21 12.74 -15.92
C GLU A 471 -10.72 13.01 -16.08
N LYS A 472 -11.14 13.09 -17.36
CA LYS A 472 -12.54 13.25 -17.74
C LYS A 472 -13.38 12.10 -17.16
N PRO A 473 -14.58 12.39 -16.63
CA PRO A 473 -15.45 11.37 -16.06
C PRO A 473 -15.77 10.30 -17.12
N SER A 474 -15.37 9.07 -16.84
CA SER A 474 -15.87 7.86 -17.51
C SER A 474 -17.40 7.84 -17.45
N GLN A 475 -18.06 7.26 -18.47
CA GLN A 475 -19.53 7.13 -18.55
C GLN A 475 -20.08 6.31 -17.37
N ALA A 476 -20.25 6.97 -16.24
CA ALA A 476 -20.67 6.38 -14.99
C ALA A 476 -22.18 6.18 -14.96
N HIS A 477 -22.64 5.10 -14.32
CA HIS A 477 -24.06 4.85 -14.10
C HIS A 477 -24.65 5.99 -13.25
N LYS A 478 -25.35 6.93 -13.91
CA LYS A 478 -26.10 7.99 -13.22
C LYS A 478 -27.02 7.37 -12.16
N THR A 479 -26.81 7.70 -10.90
CA THR A 479 -27.73 7.38 -9.79
C THR A 479 -28.16 8.67 -9.12
N THR A 480 -29.23 8.60 -8.34
CA THR A 480 -29.70 9.72 -7.53
C THR A 480 -29.13 9.65 -6.13
N VAL A 481 -29.01 10.81 -5.46
CA VAL A 481 -28.56 10.90 -4.06
C VAL A 481 -29.43 10.04 -3.14
N GLY A 482 -30.76 10.05 -3.32
CA GLY A 482 -31.65 9.20 -2.50
C GLY A 482 -31.34 7.71 -2.65
N ARG A 483 -30.98 7.25 -3.85
CA ARG A 483 -30.58 5.86 -4.09
C ARG A 483 -29.19 5.55 -3.52
N LEU A 484 -28.28 6.53 -3.53
CA LEU A 484 -26.96 6.40 -2.93
C LEU A 484 -27.05 6.22 -1.41
N ILE A 485 -27.86 7.05 -0.73
CA ILE A 485 -28.11 6.95 0.70
C ILE A 485 -28.71 5.59 1.08
N ALA A 486 -29.75 5.15 0.37
CA ALA A 486 -30.37 3.84 0.63
C ALA A 486 -29.38 2.67 0.45
N LYS A 487 -28.47 2.76 -0.53
CA LYS A 487 -27.40 1.77 -0.70
C LYS A 487 -26.41 1.80 0.45
N LEU A 488 -25.99 3.00 0.89
CA LEU A 488 -25.08 3.18 2.01
C LEU A 488 -25.67 2.59 3.29
N GLU A 489 -26.94 2.83 3.59
CA GLU A 489 -27.60 2.26 4.77
C GLU A 489 -27.60 0.73 4.76
N VAL A 490 -27.99 0.12 3.63
CA VAL A 490 -28.00 -1.34 3.48
C VAL A 490 -26.59 -1.93 3.62
N ARG A 491 -25.59 -1.29 3.02
CA ARG A 491 -24.20 -1.78 3.05
C ARG A 491 -23.55 -1.58 4.42
N THR A 492 -23.89 -0.49 5.10
CA THR A 492 -23.49 -0.21 6.48
C THR A 492 -24.07 -1.28 7.41
N ALA A 493 -25.35 -1.63 7.27
CA ALA A 493 -25.97 -2.74 8.02
C ALA A 493 -25.32 -4.11 7.73
N ASN A 494 -24.88 -4.34 6.48
CA ASN A 494 -24.14 -5.56 6.12
C ASN A 494 -22.74 -5.62 6.78
N LEU A 495 -22.07 -4.48 6.95
CA LEU A 495 -20.80 -4.42 7.70
C LEU A 495 -21.03 -4.65 9.20
N GLU A 496 -22.10 -4.08 9.75
CA GLU A 496 -22.48 -4.26 11.16
C GLU A 496 -22.83 -5.72 11.48
N SER A 497 -23.67 -6.35 10.67
CA SER A 497 -24.05 -7.76 10.84
C SER A 497 -22.89 -8.75 10.73
N ALA A 498 -21.78 -8.37 10.10
CA ALA A 498 -20.59 -9.21 10.01
C ALA A 498 -19.69 -9.17 11.26
N ARG A 499 -20.04 -8.32 12.24
CA ARG A 499 -19.37 -8.24 13.55
C ARG A 499 -20.07 -9.07 14.62
N VAL A 500 -21.33 -9.46 14.38
CA VAL A 500 -22.17 -10.32 15.22
C VAL A 500 -21.99 -11.77 14.78
#